data_AF-A0A2Z4UV13-F1
#
_entry.id   AF-A0A2Z4UV13-F1
#
_cell.length_a   1.000
_cell.length_b   1.000
_cell.length_c   1.000
_cell.angle_alpha   90.00
_cell.angle_beta   90.00
_cell.angle_gamma   90.00
#
_symmetry.space_group_name_H-M   'P 1'
#
loop_
_entity.id
_entity.type
_entity.pdbx_description
1 polymer ?
#
loop_
_entity_poly.entity_id
_entity_poly.type
_entity_poly.pdbx_seq_one_letter_code
_entity_poly.pdbx_strand_id
1 'polypeptide(L)'
;MGRYGVVPGRVGSMQAAWSAFEEFVQIPVEGIEGPENEGDCFIVEWGAWDWTGGRPAVSLGRLLAVAEQGDESDEYGQPQYWKVEFQASFADHPAWASLPGSGPGDSGFDGAEIGLPRAAALADTRRLIEQEPLLRAIWRSAPIDIEVTLDHAG
;
A
#
# COMPACT_ATOMS: atom_id res chain seq x y z
N MET A 1 -12.20 -13.62 8.68
CA MET A 1 -11.64 -12.25 8.61
C MET A 1 -11.10 -11.87 9.99
N GLY A 2 -9.79 -12.03 10.20
CA GLY A 2 -9.12 -11.55 11.40
C GLY A 2 -8.28 -10.33 11.02
N ARG A 3 -8.79 -9.13 11.29
CA ARG A 3 -8.06 -7.88 11.11
C ARG A 3 -7.20 -7.67 12.34
N TYR A 4 -5.87 -7.76 12.20
CA TYR A 4 -4.94 -7.49 13.29
C TYR A 4 -4.45 -6.04 13.16
N GLY A 5 -5.18 -5.10 13.76
CA GLY A 5 -4.81 -3.69 13.76
C GLY A 5 -3.79 -3.35 14.84
N VAL A 6 -2.66 -2.76 14.48
CA VAL A 6 -1.77 -2.08 15.44
C VAL A 6 -2.14 -0.60 15.42
N VAL A 7 -2.63 -0.06 16.54
CA VAL A 7 -2.88 1.39 16.68
C VAL A 7 -1.54 2.10 16.85
N PRO A 8 -1.05 2.88 15.87
CA PRO A 8 0.23 3.54 16.01
C PRO A 8 0.06 4.81 16.87
N GLY A 9 0.89 4.96 17.90
CA GLY A 9 0.98 6.18 18.67
C GLY A 9 1.83 7.26 17.96
N ARG A 10 1.36 8.51 18.02
CA ARG A 10 1.87 9.75 17.38
C ARG A 10 1.78 9.76 15.85
N VAL A 11 0.93 10.66 15.35
CA VAL A 11 0.80 11.04 13.94
C VAL A 11 2.17 11.45 13.37
N GLY A 12 2.77 10.57 12.56
CA GLY A 12 3.92 10.87 11.74
C GLY A 12 3.54 11.62 10.46
N SER A 13 4.50 12.25 9.79
CA SER A 13 4.27 12.80 8.45
C SER A 13 4.22 11.69 7.41
N MET A 14 3.54 11.93 6.28
CA MET A 14 3.58 10.99 5.15
C MET A 14 5.01 10.76 4.62
N GLN A 15 5.90 11.72 4.79
CA GLN A 15 7.32 11.55 4.46
C GLN A 15 7.99 10.47 5.32
N ALA A 16 7.69 10.43 6.62
CA ALA A 16 8.23 9.39 7.52
C ALA A 16 7.59 8.03 7.23
N ALA A 17 6.29 7.99 6.96
CA ALA A 17 5.58 6.76 6.56
C ALA A 17 6.16 6.19 5.25
N TRP A 18 6.43 7.04 4.28
CA TRP A 18 7.07 6.65 3.02
C TRP A 18 8.46 6.05 3.23
N SER A 19 9.32 6.68 4.00
CA SER A 19 10.66 6.13 4.27
C SER A 19 10.62 4.78 4.98
N ALA A 20 9.71 4.61 5.95
CA ALA A 20 9.49 3.31 6.58
C ALA A 20 8.97 2.27 5.59
N PHE A 21 8.10 2.67 4.67
CA PHE A 21 7.57 1.81 3.62
C PHE A 21 8.65 1.40 2.61
N GLU A 22 9.51 2.33 2.18
CA GLU A 22 10.67 2.06 1.31
C GLU A 22 11.59 1.01 1.92
N GLU A 23 11.87 1.09 3.22
CA GLU A 23 12.64 0.07 3.93
C GLU A 23 11.87 -1.25 4.00
N PHE A 24 10.58 -1.20 4.36
CA PHE A 24 9.75 -2.38 4.54
C PHE A 24 9.63 -3.24 3.28
N VAL A 25 9.37 -2.64 2.11
CA VAL A 25 9.18 -3.40 0.86
C VAL A 25 10.50 -3.98 0.32
N GLN A 26 11.64 -3.58 0.87
CA GLN A 26 12.96 -4.12 0.54
C GLN A 26 13.35 -5.33 1.41
N ILE A 27 12.57 -5.64 2.44
CA ILE A 27 12.85 -6.77 3.33
C ILE A 27 12.37 -8.06 2.63
N PRO A 28 13.26 -9.04 2.39
CA PRO A 28 12.85 -10.33 1.85
C PRO A 28 11.96 -11.06 2.84
N VAL A 29 10.91 -11.71 2.33
CA VAL A 29 10.00 -12.56 3.10
C VAL A 29 10.13 -13.98 2.59
N GLU A 30 10.31 -14.94 3.49
CA GLU A 30 10.40 -16.36 3.14
C GLU A 30 9.01 -16.93 2.82
N GLY A 31 8.97 -17.95 1.95
CA GLY A 31 7.72 -18.62 1.58
C GLY A 31 6.83 -17.84 0.61
N ILE A 32 7.39 -16.81 -0.04
CA ILE A 32 6.73 -16.06 -1.09
C ILE A 32 6.99 -16.71 -2.45
N GLU A 33 5.94 -16.78 -3.26
CA GLU A 33 6.00 -17.27 -4.64
C GLU A 33 6.99 -16.48 -5.52
N GLY A 34 7.35 -17.07 -6.64
CA GLY A 34 8.15 -16.42 -7.66
C GLY A 34 7.43 -15.24 -8.35
N PRO A 35 8.17 -14.46 -9.15
CA PRO A 35 7.63 -13.30 -9.86
C PRO A 35 6.50 -13.63 -10.85
N GLU A 36 6.40 -14.88 -11.32
CA GLU A 36 5.33 -15.38 -12.19
C GLU A 36 3.92 -15.31 -11.58
N ASN A 37 3.82 -15.28 -10.25
CA ASN A 37 2.56 -15.28 -9.50
C ASN A 37 2.29 -13.94 -8.80
N GLU A 38 2.97 -12.86 -9.20
CA GLU A 38 2.93 -11.57 -8.51
C GLU A 38 3.29 -11.74 -7.02
N GLY A 39 4.30 -12.57 -6.76
CA GLY A 39 4.66 -13.04 -5.42
C GLY A 39 4.87 -11.92 -4.41
N ASP A 40 5.52 -10.83 -4.81
CA ASP A 40 5.86 -9.73 -3.92
C ASP A 40 5.74 -8.39 -4.64
N CYS A 41 4.58 -7.74 -4.48
CA CYS A 41 4.24 -6.49 -5.14
C CYS A 41 4.00 -5.38 -4.12
N PHE A 42 4.18 -4.13 -4.53
CA PHE A 42 3.75 -2.97 -3.75
C PHE A 42 2.78 -2.09 -4.54
N ILE A 43 1.96 -1.31 -3.82
CA ILE A 43 0.96 -0.39 -4.39
C ILE A 43 0.79 0.83 -3.49
N VAL A 44 0.48 1.98 -4.11
CA VAL A 44 -0.02 3.16 -3.41
C VAL A 44 -1.43 3.44 -3.92
N GLU A 45 -2.40 3.51 -3.03
CA GLU A 45 -3.79 3.84 -3.40
C GLU A 45 -4.21 5.12 -2.69
N TRP A 46 -5.13 5.85 -3.31
CA TRP A 46 -5.67 7.09 -2.76
C TRP A 46 -7.11 7.27 -3.13
N GLY A 47 -7.82 8.05 -2.32
CA GLY A 47 -9.22 8.39 -2.54
C GLY A 47 -10.04 8.31 -1.26
N ALA A 48 -11.35 8.54 -1.40
CA ALA A 48 -12.30 8.30 -0.33
C ALA A 48 -12.66 6.81 -0.31
N TRP A 49 -12.18 6.07 0.68
CA TRP A 49 -12.66 4.72 0.97
C TRP A 49 -13.92 4.84 1.84
N ASP A 50 -15.10 4.53 1.31
CA ASP A 50 -16.20 4.10 2.19
C ASP A 50 -15.83 2.70 2.71
N TRP A 51 -15.96 2.40 4.01
CA TRP A 51 -17.18 1.87 4.63
C TRP A 51 -17.47 2.46 6.03
N THR A 52 -16.67 3.40 6.55
CA THR A 52 -16.88 3.95 7.92
C THR A 52 -16.75 5.46 8.04
N GLY A 53 -16.39 6.21 6.98
CA GLY A 53 -16.21 7.66 7.14
C GLY A 53 -16.10 8.54 5.91
N GLY A 54 -15.95 8.02 4.67
CA GLY A 54 -15.91 8.84 3.46
C GLY A 54 -14.81 9.90 3.43
N ARG A 55 -13.74 9.69 4.22
CA ARG A 55 -12.62 10.63 4.35
C ARG A 55 -11.55 10.34 3.30
N PRO A 56 -10.82 11.36 2.83
CA PRO A 56 -9.62 11.17 2.04
C PRO A 56 -8.63 10.28 2.79
N ALA A 57 -8.16 9.25 2.13
CA ALA A 57 -7.11 8.39 2.64
C ALA A 57 -6.08 8.08 1.56
N VAL A 58 -4.89 7.72 2.04
CA VAL A 58 -3.81 7.16 1.24
C VAL A 58 -3.39 5.86 1.91
N SER A 59 -3.27 4.80 1.13
CA SER A 59 -2.71 3.53 1.57
C SER A 59 -1.36 3.25 0.90
N LEU A 60 -0.49 2.58 1.65
CA LEU A 60 0.76 1.99 1.18
C LEU A 60 0.64 0.48 1.42
N GLY A 61 0.53 -0.29 0.34
CA GLY A 61 0.27 -1.72 0.39
C GLY A 61 1.45 -2.54 -0.10
N ARG A 62 1.71 -3.68 0.56
CA ARG A 62 2.55 -4.76 0.03
C ARG A 62 1.71 -6.02 -0.07
N LEU A 63 1.58 -6.55 -1.28
CA LEU A 63 0.90 -7.80 -1.58
C LEU A 63 1.93 -8.94 -1.60
N LEU A 64 1.59 -10.02 -0.93
CA LEU A 64 2.43 -11.20 -0.75
C LEU A 64 1.62 -12.44 -1.17
N ALA A 65 2.04 -13.10 -2.24
CA ALA A 65 1.53 -14.41 -2.62
C ALA A 65 2.32 -15.48 -1.84
N VAL A 66 1.69 -16.04 -0.81
CA VAL A 66 2.28 -17.03 0.08
C VAL A 66 2.02 -18.42 -0.48
N ALA A 67 3.09 -19.18 -0.70
CA ALA A 67 3.00 -20.56 -1.15
C ALA A 67 2.19 -21.39 -0.15
N GLU A 68 1.19 -22.14 -0.62
CA GLU A 68 0.49 -23.07 0.26
C GLU A 68 1.45 -24.16 0.73
N GLN A 69 1.57 -24.35 2.05
CA GLN A 69 2.09 -25.61 2.61
C GLN A 69 0.99 -26.68 2.50
N GLY A 70 0.69 -27.09 1.27
CA GLY A 70 -0.29 -28.12 0.90
C GLY A 70 0.35 -29.25 0.09
N ASP A 71 -0.30 -30.41 0.08
CA ASP A 71 0.20 -31.67 -0.52
C ASP A 71 0.78 -31.44 -1.92
N GLU A 72 2.04 -31.83 -2.16
CA GLU A 72 2.80 -31.64 -3.43
C GLU A 72 2.10 -32.22 -4.68
N SER A 73 0.93 -32.86 -4.49
CA SER A 73 0.06 -33.43 -5.52
C SER A 73 -0.98 -32.48 -6.13
N ASP A 74 -1.22 -31.28 -5.56
CA ASP A 74 -2.17 -30.33 -6.16
C ASP A 74 -1.47 -29.43 -7.19
N GLU A 75 -1.43 -29.91 -8.44
CA GLU A 75 -0.90 -29.20 -9.61
C GLU A 75 -1.62 -27.86 -9.89
N TYR A 76 -2.74 -27.58 -9.22
CA TYR A 76 -3.55 -26.38 -9.40
C TYR A 76 -3.62 -25.46 -8.17
N GLY A 77 -2.85 -25.75 -7.11
CA GLY A 77 -2.82 -24.93 -5.90
C GLY A 77 -2.52 -23.46 -6.21
N GLN A 78 -3.44 -22.56 -5.87
CA GLN A 78 -3.24 -21.12 -6.00
C GLN A 78 -2.59 -20.60 -4.72
N PRO A 79 -1.64 -19.65 -4.79
CA PRO A 79 -1.07 -19.06 -3.59
C PRO A 79 -2.13 -18.29 -2.80
N GLN A 80 -1.92 -18.20 -1.50
CA GLN A 80 -2.74 -17.35 -0.65
C GLN A 80 -2.20 -15.93 -0.71
N TYR A 81 -3.03 -14.99 -1.14
CA TYR A 81 -2.63 -13.59 -1.19
C TYR A 81 -2.90 -12.91 0.15
N TRP A 82 -1.89 -12.20 0.64
CA TRP A 82 -1.96 -11.42 1.87
C TRP A 82 -1.52 -9.99 1.58
N LYS A 83 -2.25 -9.00 2.10
CA LYS A 83 -1.89 -7.59 1.97
C LYS A 83 -1.54 -7.04 3.34
N VAL A 84 -0.31 -6.51 3.46
CA VAL A 84 0.06 -5.61 4.56
C VAL A 84 -0.21 -4.20 4.10
N GLU A 85 -1.05 -3.47 4.82
CA GLU A 85 -1.48 -2.14 4.44
C GLU A 85 -1.26 -1.14 5.57
N PHE A 86 -0.53 -0.07 5.28
CA PHE A 86 -0.56 1.15 6.07
C PHE A 86 -1.58 2.09 5.45
N GLN A 87 -2.56 2.56 6.22
CA GLN A 87 -3.54 3.55 5.79
C GLN A 87 -3.43 4.81 6.64
N ALA A 88 -3.37 5.96 5.97
CA ALA A 88 -3.46 7.28 6.60
C ALA A 88 -4.75 7.98 6.15
N SER A 89 -5.57 8.43 7.11
CA SER A 89 -6.76 9.21 6.84
C SER A 89 -6.55 10.69 7.17
N PHE A 90 -7.23 11.55 6.42
CA PHE A 90 -7.07 13.00 6.51
C PHE A 90 -8.40 13.68 6.80
N ALA A 91 -8.35 14.89 7.37
CA ALA A 91 -9.54 15.72 7.47
C ALA A 91 -10.00 16.16 6.08
N ASP A 92 -11.31 16.21 5.86
CA ASP A 92 -11.87 16.76 4.63
C ASP A 92 -11.38 18.19 4.41
N HIS A 93 -10.85 18.44 3.23
CA HIS A 93 -10.43 19.78 2.83
C HIS A 93 -11.16 20.16 1.53
N PRO A 94 -12.03 21.19 1.54
CA PRO A 94 -12.83 21.57 0.37
C PRO A 94 -12.01 21.82 -0.90
N ALA A 95 -10.77 22.30 -0.74
CA ALA A 95 -9.87 22.54 -1.88
C ALA A 95 -9.46 21.24 -2.63
N TRP A 96 -9.56 20.06 -2.00
CA TRP A 96 -9.18 18.80 -2.64
C TRP A 96 -10.24 18.28 -3.60
N ALA A 97 -11.52 18.52 -3.31
CA ALA A 97 -12.63 18.15 -4.20
C ALA A 97 -12.53 18.86 -5.57
N SER A 98 -11.95 20.05 -5.61
CA SER A 98 -11.71 20.83 -6.83
C SER A 98 -10.41 20.52 -7.57
N LEU A 99 -9.55 19.63 -7.04
CA LEU A 99 -8.32 19.26 -7.73
C LEU A 99 -8.61 18.30 -8.89
N PRO A 100 -7.91 18.42 -10.02
CA PRO A 100 -7.93 17.39 -11.07
C PRO A 100 -7.52 16.04 -10.47
N GLY A 101 -8.20 14.95 -10.87
CA GLY A 101 -7.90 13.62 -10.34
C GLY A 101 -8.45 13.38 -8.92
N SER A 102 -9.50 14.11 -8.50
CA SER A 102 -10.12 13.97 -7.17
C SER A 102 -10.88 12.66 -6.92
N GLY A 103 -10.82 11.72 -7.86
CA GLY A 103 -11.39 10.38 -7.72
C GLY A 103 -10.42 9.40 -7.05
N PRO A 104 -10.91 8.20 -6.71
CA PRO A 104 -10.04 7.11 -6.28
C PRO A 104 -9.07 6.73 -7.39
N GLY A 105 -7.87 6.30 -7.02
CA GLY A 105 -6.84 5.82 -7.93
C GLY A 105 -5.77 5.03 -7.21
N ASP A 106 -4.92 4.38 -8.00
CA ASP A 106 -3.81 3.57 -7.52
C ASP A 106 -2.60 3.66 -8.47
N SER A 107 -1.43 3.27 -7.98
CA SER A 107 -0.18 3.27 -8.76
C SER A 107 -0.07 2.07 -9.71
N GLY A 108 -0.99 1.12 -9.66
CA GLY A 108 -0.78 -0.26 -10.09
C GLY A 108 0.12 -1.03 -9.13
N PHE A 109 -0.02 -2.36 -9.12
CA PHE A 109 0.93 -3.25 -8.47
C PHE A 109 2.26 -3.25 -9.22
N ASP A 110 3.34 -3.03 -8.49
CA ASP A 110 4.70 -3.14 -9.01
C ASP A 110 5.42 -4.30 -8.32
N GLY A 111 5.78 -5.32 -9.12
CA GLY A 111 6.47 -6.53 -8.70
C GLY A 111 7.98 -6.51 -8.96
N ALA A 112 8.60 -5.33 -9.12
CA ALA A 112 10.03 -5.25 -9.37
C ALA A 112 10.82 -5.97 -8.27
N GLU A 113 11.86 -6.70 -8.67
CA GLU A 113 12.70 -7.48 -7.75
C GLU A 113 13.31 -6.61 -6.64
N ILE A 114 13.41 -7.17 -5.43
CA ILE A 114 14.06 -6.52 -4.27
C ILE A 114 15.48 -6.06 -4.65
N GLY A 115 15.86 -4.89 -4.15
CA GLY A 115 17.13 -4.23 -4.44
C GLY A 115 16.96 -3.05 -5.38
N LEU A 116 17.89 -2.91 -6.32
CA LEU A 116 17.93 -1.75 -7.23
C LEU A 116 16.67 -1.61 -8.11
N PRO A 117 16.09 -2.68 -8.70
CA PRO A 117 14.87 -2.56 -9.49
C PRO A 117 13.71 -1.98 -8.66
N ARG A 118 13.44 -2.54 -7.48
CA ARG A 118 12.40 -2.03 -6.56
C ARG A 118 12.68 -0.61 -6.06
N ALA A 119 13.95 -0.27 -5.82
CA ALA A 119 14.31 1.09 -5.44
C ALA A 119 14.01 2.11 -6.56
N ALA A 120 14.21 1.72 -7.83
CA ALA A 120 13.85 2.54 -8.98
C ALA A 120 12.34 2.68 -9.13
N ALA A 121 11.59 1.58 -8.99
CA ALA A 121 10.12 1.59 -9.01
C ALA A 121 9.55 2.52 -7.92
N LEU A 122 10.04 2.42 -6.68
CA LEU A 122 9.68 3.33 -5.58
C LEU A 122 9.97 4.80 -5.92
N ALA A 123 11.12 5.09 -6.53
CA ALA A 123 11.45 6.46 -6.93
C ALA A 123 10.51 6.99 -8.01
N ASP A 124 10.05 6.13 -8.93
CA ASP A 124 9.07 6.48 -9.96
C ASP A 124 7.67 6.69 -9.35
N THR A 125 7.23 5.84 -8.40
CA THR A 125 5.99 6.05 -7.63
C THR A 125 6.06 7.34 -6.81
N ARG A 126 7.21 7.65 -6.20
CA ARG A 126 7.38 8.93 -5.48
C ARG A 126 7.25 10.13 -6.41
N ARG A 127 7.73 10.01 -7.65
CA ARG A 127 7.58 11.04 -8.68
C ARG A 127 6.12 11.21 -9.09
N LEU A 128 5.37 10.12 -9.25
CA LEU A 128 3.91 10.15 -9.47
C LEU A 128 3.21 10.95 -8.37
N ILE A 129 3.50 10.66 -7.10
CA ILE A 129 2.92 11.36 -5.94
C ILE A 129 3.19 12.88 -5.99
N GLU A 130 4.36 13.32 -6.44
CA GLU A 130 4.65 14.77 -6.56
C GLU A 130 4.03 15.44 -7.79
N GLN A 131 3.71 14.66 -8.82
CA GLN A 131 3.12 15.17 -10.07
C GLN A 131 1.59 15.26 -9.97
N GLU A 132 0.95 14.35 -9.26
CA GLU A 132 -0.50 14.32 -9.05
C GLU A 132 -0.94 15.38 -8.01
N PRO A 133 -1.74 16.39 -8.39
CA PRO A 133 -2.06 17.52 -7.50
C PRO A 133 -2.72 17.11 -6.19
N LEU A 134 -3.65 16.15 -6.22
CA LEU A 134 -4.34 15.66 -5.03
C LEU A 134 -3.36 14.93 -4.10
N LEU A 135 -2.62 13.95 -4.62
CA LEU A 135 -1.63 13.20 -3.85
C LEU A 135 -0.60 14.14 -3.23
N ARG A 136 -0.06 15.08 -4.00
CA ARG A 136 0.90 16.08 -3.49
C ARG A 136 0.34 16.91 -2.34
N ALA A 137 -0.93 17.31 -2.41
CA ALA A 137 -1.58 18.07 -1.35
C ALA A 137 -1.80 17.22 -0.09
N ILE A 138 -2.26 15.98 -0.25
CA ILE A 138 -2.44 15.02 0.85
C ILE A 138 -1.09 14.71 1.51
N TRP A 139 -0.04 14.45 0.71
CA TRP A 139 1.29 14.11 1.20
C TRP A 139 1.94 15.17 2.08
N ARG A 140 1.53 16.44 1.90
CA ARG A 140 2.00 17.59 2.69
C ARG A 140 1.15 17.86 3.92
N SER A 141 0.04 17.15 4.07
CA SER A 141 -0.91 17.31 5.17
C SER A 141 -0.57 16.34 6.30
N ALA A 142 -0.96 16.72 7.53
CA ALA A 142 -0.86 15.81 8.67
C ALA A 142 -2.06 14.84 8.64
N PRO A 143 -1.84 13.52 8.73
CA PRO A 143 -2.94 12.58 8.90
C PRO A 143 -3.64 12.82 10.24
N ILE A 144 -4.94 12.54 10.30
CA ILE A 144 -5.71 12.60 11.55
C ILE A 144 -5.87 11.22 12.19
N ASP A 145 -5.65 10.16 11.40
CA ASP A 145 -5.72 8.78 11.82
C ASP A 145 -4.77 7.94 10.97
N ILE A 146 -4.22 6.90 11.58
CA ILE A 146 -3.31 5.95 10.93
C ILE A 146 -3.60 4.53 11.42
N GLU A 147 -3.59 3.58 10.51
CA GLU A 147 -3.82 2.18 10.80
C GLU A 147 -2.84 1.32 10.01
N VAL A 148 -2.42 0.20 10.60
CA VAL A 148 -1.72 -0.87 9.89
C VAL A 148 -2.55 -2.14 10.01
N THR A 149 -2.86 -2.76 8.87
CA THR A 149 -3.59 -4.03 8.81
C THR A 149 -2.79 -5.10 8.08
N LEU A 150 -3.11 -6.35 8.41
CA LEU A 150 -2.73 -7.53 7.65
C LEU A 150 -4.03 -8.26 7.36
N ASP A 151 -4.38 -8.33 6.08
CA ASP A 151 -5.63 -8.92 5.62
C ASP A 151 -5.35 -9.99 4.56
N HIS A 152 -6.13 -11.07 4.62
CA HIS A 152 -6.17 -12.06 3.54
C HIS A 152 -6.86 -11.42 2.34
N ALA A 153 -6.16 -11.35 1.21
CA ALA A 153 -6.65 -10.81 -0.05
C ALA A 153 -7.28 -11.96 -0.85
N GLY A 154 -8.59 -12.17 -0.70
CA GLY A 154 -9.34 -13.22 -1.40
C GLY A 154 -10.82 -13.19 -1.08
#